data_AF-A0AAN6VEV1-F1
#
_entry.id   AF-A0AAN6VEV1-F1
#
_cell.length_a   1.000
_cell.length_b   1.000
_cell.length_c   1.000
_cell.angle_alpha   90.00
_cell.angle_beta   90.00
_cell.angle_gamma   90.00
#
_symmetry.space_group_name_H-M   'P 1'
#
loop_
_entity.id
_entity.type
_entity.pdbx_description
1 polymer ?
#
loop_
_entity_poly.entity_id
_entity_poly.type
_entity_poly.pdbx_seq_one_letter_code
_entity_poly.pdbx_strand_id
1 'polypeptide(L)'
;RITRHYISPSAPRRLPLPPRDRDACLRAAQHTTHPSALLPAFLLAETTLRRARSHPQFVRWARANANASRVLFLRVLGAVLVLLGVGVDVVLVLSRLGPYWRVGCWLLWWLGFAVLVAAGRGVCLVLHWAGGRQVRPWEGVAEEEKKGGDDDEGWWTGHKRGDTSSTTVSSASSSSSSSSTASGVDPLRKPSLQVFGPANDYSRELWMKSYREKGVMRRVFDETVVVQNKGLASWQDRTVLFSLLWGGAGATALTVVSLFVPSGRLF
;
A
#
# COMPACT_ATOMS: atom_id res chain seq x y z
N ARG A 1 28.97 1.85 19.45
CA ARG A 1 27.49 1.89 19.55
C ARG A 1 26.80 1.30 18.31
N ILE A 2 27.09 1.80 17.11
CA ILE A 2 26.50 1.32 15.83
C ILE A 2 26.74 -0.18 15.61
N THR A 3 27.98 -0.64 15.80
CA THR A 3 28.38 -2.05 15.68
C THR A 3 27.55 -2.98 16.56
N ARG A 4 27.36 -2.62 17.84
CA ARG A 4 26.53 -3.38 18.79
C ARG A 4 25.06 -3.49 18.36
N HIS A 5 24.52 -2.45 17.72
CA HIS A 5 23.09 -2.36 17.42
C HIS A 5 22.68 -2.87 16.04
N TYR A 6 23.59 -2.79 15.06
CA TYR A 6 23.30 -3.14 13.65
C TYR A 6 24.14 -4.31 13.11
N ILE A 7 25.30 -4.60 13.70
CA ILE A 7 26.28 -5.56 13.13
C ILE A 7 26.41 -6.82 13.99
N SER A 8 26.33 -6.67 15.32
CA SER A 8 26.37 -7.81 16.25
C SER A 8 25.34 -8.89 15.88
N PRO A 9 25.68 -10.18 16.00
CA PRO A 9 24.78 -11.28 15.62
C PRO A 9 23.49 -11.31 16.45
N SER A 10 23.52 -10.83 17.69
CA SER A 10 22.38 -10.73 18.62
C SER A 10 21.73 -9.35 18.64
N ALA A 11 22.05 -8.48 17.68
CA ALA A 11 21.56 -7.12 17.70
C ALA A 11 20.06 -7.03 17.33
N PRO A 12 19.29 -6.13 17.95
CA PRO A 12 17.85 -5.99 17.70
C PRO A 12 17.52 -5.53 16.27
N ARG A 13 18.41 -4.75 15.64
CA ARG A 13 18.29 -4.30 14.24
C ARG A 13 19.43 -4.81 13.39
N ARG A 14 19.77 -6.08 13.57
CA ARG A 14 20.83 -6.75 12.82
C ARG A 14 20.59 -6.63 11.31
N LEU A 15 21.60 -6.12 10.60
CA LEU A 15 21.64 -6.16 9.15
C LEU A 15 21.95 -7.60 8.67
N PRO A 16 21.31 -8.09 7.57
CA PRO A 16 21.55 -9.42 7.02
C PRO A 16 22.89 -9.49 6.25
N LEU A 17 24.00 -9.20 6.94
CA LEU A 17 25.35 -9.28 6.41
C LEU A 17 25.84 -10.73 6.34
N PRO A 18 26.57 -11.11 5.27
CA PRO A 18 27.36 -12.33 5.24
C PRO A 18 28.30 -12.42 6.46
N PRO A 19 28.57 -13.62 7.01
CA PRO A 19 29.43 -13.78 8.18
C PRO A 19 30.81 -13.14 7.99
N ARG A 20 31.43 -13.36 6.82
CA ARG A 20 32.74 -12.79 6.47
C ARG A 20 32.78 -11.26 6.56
N ASP A 21 31.77 -10.59 6.01
CA ASP A 21 31.70 -9.13 5.97
C ASP A 21 31.39 -8.55 7.34
N ARG A 22 30.58 -9.26 8.13
CA ARG A 22 30.30 -8.91 9.52
C ARG A 22 31.57 -8.97 10.37
N ASP A 23 32.33 -10.06 10.27
CA ASP A 23 33.57 -10.23 11.02
C ASP A 23 34.63 -9.22 10.59
N ALA A 24 34.69 -8.88 9.29
CA ALA A 24 35.54 -7.82 8.79
C ALA A 24 35.18 -6.46 9.39
N CYS A 25 33.89 -6.10 9.43
CA CYS A 25 33.42 -4.86 10.05
C CYS A 25 33.71 -4.83 11.56
N LEU A 26 33.51 -5.95 12.25
CA LEU A 26 33.77 -6.04 13.70
C LEU A 26 35.26 -5.92 14.01
N ARG A 27 36.13 -6.60 13.25
CA ARG A 27 37.59 -6.49 13.39
C ARG A 27 38.07 -5.08 13.05
N ALA A 28 37.63 -4.51 11.93
CA ALA A 28 38.01 -3.14 11.55
C ALA A 28 37.58 -2.10 12.59
N ALA A 29 36.41 -2.27 13.20
CA ALA A 29 35.90 -1.40 14.25
C ALA A 29 36.61 -1.55 15.61
N GLN A 30 37.35 -2.64 15.83
CA GLN A 30 38.21 -2.78 17.02
C GLN A 30 39.49 -1.96 16.89
N HIS A 31 40.02 -1.86 15.67
CA HIS A 31 41.31 -1.19 15.42
C HIS A 31 41.16 0.26 14.94
N THR A 32 40.01 0.65 14.39
CA THR A 32 39.82 1.98 13.78
C THR A 32 38.42 2.54 14.01
N THR A 33 38.31 3.86 14.05
CA THR A 33 37.03 4.61 14.10
C THR A 33 36.66 5.23 12.76
N HIS A 34 37.47 5.00 11.72
CA HIS A 34 37.27 5.58 10.39
C HIS A 34 35.98 4.99 9.75
N PRO A 35 35.15 5.80 9.06
CA PRO A 35 33.87 5.35 8.49
C PRO A 35 34.00 4.20 7.47
N SER A 36 35.17 4.05 6.83
CA SER A 36 35.44 2.95 5.90
C SER A 36 35.38 1.57 6.56
N ALA A 37 35.54 1.47 7.88
CA ALA A 37 35.41 0.21 8.63
C ALA A 37 34.01 -0.42 8.47
N LEU A 38 32.99 0.38 8.15
CA LEU A 38 31.60 -0.05 7.98
C LEU A 38 31.17 -0.11 6.51
N LEU A 39 32.10 0.06 5.57
CA LEU A 39 31.82 0.10 4.14
C LEU A 39 31.03 -1.12 3.63
N PRO A 40 31.36 -2.38 4.00
CA PRO A 40 30.58 -3.54 3.57
C PRO A 40 29.12 -3.48 4.05
N ALA A 41 28.91 -3.01 5.29
CA ALA A 41 27.57 -2.84 5.85
C ALA A 41 26.78 -1.74 5.13
N PHE A 42 27.45 -0.63 4.81
CA PHE A 42 26.86 0.48 4.06
C PHE A 42 26.43 0.06 2.65
N LEU A 43 27.31 -0.59 1.89
CA LEU A 43 27.01 -1.02 0.53
C LEU A 43 25.87 -2.04 0.49
N LEU A 44 25.81 -2.96 1.46
CA LEU A 44 24.68 -3.89 1.58
C LEU A 44 23.37 -3.14 1.90
N ALA A 45 23.39 -2.19 2.83
CA ALA A 45 22.21 -1.39 3.15
C ALA A 45 21.74 -0.57 1.94
N GLU A 46 22.65 0.07 1.22
CA GLU A 46 22.32 0.85 0.02
C GLU A 46 21.74 -0.01 -1.10
N THR A 47 22.37 -1.14 -1.40
CA THR A 47 21.90 -2.06 -2.46
C THR A 47 20.56 -2.68 -2.10
N THR A 48 20.33 -3.06 -0.85
CA THR A 48 19.04 -3.60 -0.40
C THR A 48 17.94 -2.55 -0.46
N LEU A 49 18.24 -1.31 -0.07
CA LEU A 49 17.27 -0.22 -0.06
C LEU A 49 16.88 0.25 -1.47
N ARG A 50 17.89 0.53 -2.31
CA ARG A 50 17.68 1.15 -3.62
C ARG A 50 17.38 0.15 -4.73
N ARG A 51 18.05 -1.00 -4.74
CA ARG A 51 18.03 -1.92 -5.89
C ARG A 51 17.29 -3.23 -5.61
N ALA A 52 17.53 -3.87 -4.48
CA ALA A 52 17.14 -5.27 -4.31
C ALA A 52 15.71 -5.49 -3.81
N ARG A 53 15.25 -4.73 -2.80
CA ARG A 53 13.96 -5.04 -2.14
C ARG A 53 13.08 -3.83 -1.90
N SER A 54 13.48 -2.86 -1.08
CA SER A 54 12.51 -1.90 -0.55
C SER A 54 12.00 -0.91 -1.59
N HIS A 55 12.87 -0.35 -2.44
CA HIS A 55 12.42 0.65 -3.42
C HIS A 55 11.48 0.07 -4.49
N PRO A 56 11.78 -1.06 -5.17
CA PRO A 56 10.83 -1.66 -6.11
C PRO A 56 9.50 -2.06 -5.46
N GLN A 57 9.56 -2.61 -4.23
CA GLN A 57 8.39 -2.99 -3.45
C GLN A 57 7.54 -1.75 -3.11
N PHE A 58 8.19 -0.67 -2.66
CA PHE A 58 7.55 0.60 -2.35
C PHE A 58 6.85 1.17 -3.59
N VAL A 59 7.52 1.20 -4.74
CA VAL A 59 6.91 1.70 -6.00
C VAL A 59 5.72 0.84 -6.41
N ARG A 60 5.79 -0.49 -6.27
CA ARG A 60 4.63 -1.36 -6.54
C ARG A 60 3.45 -1.06 -5.62
N TRP A 61 3.70 -0.85 -4.32
CA TRP A 61 2.65 -0.50 -3.37
C TRP A 61 2.10 0.91 -3.59
N ALA A 62 2.96 1.88 -3.89
CA ALA A 62 2.56 3.26 -4.16
C ALA A 62 1.63 3.39 -5.37
N ARG A 63 1.82 2.56 -6.40
CA ARG A 63 0.98 2.55 -7.61
C ARG A 63 -0.45 2.08 -7.37
N ALA A 64 -0.67 1.17 -6.42
CA ALA A 64 -1.98 0.60 -6.16
C ALA A 64 -2.88 1.62 -5.46
N ASN A 65 -4.04 1.87 -6.07
CA ASN A 65 -5.00 2.86 -5.60
C ASN A 65 -5.92 2.33 -4.48
N ALA A 66 -6.18 1.01 -4.51
CA ALA A 66 -7.04 0.31 -3.57
C ALA A 66 -6.24 -0.57 -2.62
N ASN A 67 -6.85 -0.87 -1.46
CA ASN A 67 -6.33 -1.83 -0.49
C ASN A 67 -6.69 -3.28 -0.89
N ALA A 68 -6.08 -4.25 -0.21
CA ALA A 68 -6.25 -5.67 -0.54
C ALA A 68 -7.73 -6.12 -0.44
N SER A 69 -8.46 -5.67 0.57
CA SER A 69 -9.87 -6.02 0.79
C SER A 69 -10.75 -5.51 -0.36
N ARG A 70 -10.56 -4.26 -0.79
CA ARG A 70 -11.29 -3.67 -1.91
C ARG A 70 -10.90 -4.30 -3.24
N VAL A 71 -9.63 -4.64 -3.44
CA VAL A 71 -9.19 -5.39 -4.63
C VAL A 71 -9.86 -6.76 -4.69
N LEU A 72 -9.93 -7.47 -3.57
CA LEU A 72 -10.65 -8.75 -3.49
C LEU A 72 -12.13 -8.56 -3.81
N PHE A 73 -12.79 -7.56 -3.22
CA PHE A 73 -14.18 -7.21 -3.52
C PHE A 73 -14.39 -6.94 -5.01
N LEU A 74 -13.53 -6.14 -5.65
CA LEU A 74 -13.61 -5.85 -7.09
C LEU A 74 -13.39 -7.09 -7.95
N ARG A 75 -12.52 -8.02 -7.54
CA ARG A 75 -12.35 -9.30 -8.25
C ARG A 75 -13.62 -10.15 -8.20
N VAL A 76 -14.24 -10.25 -7.03
CA VAL A 76 -15.51 -10.97 -6.86
C VAL A 76 -16.62 -10.29 -7.68
N LEU A 77 -16.75 -8.97 -7.58
CA LEU A 77 -17.73 -8.20 -8.36
C LEU A 77 -17.54 -8.38 -9.87
N GLY A 78 -16.32 -8.26 -10.36
CA GLY A 78 -15.99 -8.46 -11.77
C GLY A 78 -16.31 -9.88 -12.24
N ALA A 79 -15.99 -10.91 -11.45
CA ALA A 79 -16.33 -12.29 -11.76
C ALA A 79 -17.85 -12.52 -11.81
N VAL A 80 -18.59 -11.97 -10.85
CA VAL A 80 -20.06 -12.05 -10.83
C VAL A 80 -20.67 -11.37 -12.05
N LEU A 81 -20.19 -10.19 -12.45
CA LEU A 81 -20.66 -9.50 -13.66
C LEU A 81 -20.41 -10.35 -14.91
N VAL A 82 -19.23 -10.97 -15.03
CA VAL A 82 -18.93 -11.87 -16.16
C VAL A 82 -19.87 -13.08 -16.16
N LEU A 83 -20.07 -13.73 -15.01
CA LEU A 83 -20.96 -14.88 -14.88
C LEU A 83 -22.42 -14.51 -15.18
N LEU A 84 -22.89 -13.34 -14.74
CA LEU A 84 -24.22 -12.84 -15.06
C LEU A 84 -24.36 -12.61 -16.56
N GLY A 85 -23.34 -12.05 -17.21
CA GLY A 85 -23.32 -11.87 -18.66
C GLY A 85 -23.39 -13.20 -19.41
N VAL A 86 -22.66 -14.22 -18.94
CA VAL A 86 -22.78 -15.58 -19.48
C VAL A 86 -24.17 -16.15 -19.25
N GLY A 87 -24.76 -15.96 -18.07
CA GLY A 87 -26.12 -16.43 -17.77
C GLY A 87 -27.17 -15.80 -18.67
N VAL A 88 -27.13 -14.47 -18.86
CA VAL A 88 -28.04 -13.75 -19.77
C VAL A 88 -27.81 -14.20 -21.21
N ASP A 89 -26.56 -14.37 -21.64
CA ASP A 89 -26.25 -14.86 -22.97
C ASP A 89 -26.81 -16.26 -23.22
N VAL A 90 -26.64 -17.19 -22.27
CA VAL A 90 -27.22 -18.54 -22.34
C VAL A 90 -28.74 -18.48 -22.46
N VAL A 91 -29.42 -17.65 -21.66
CA VAL A 91 -30.87 -17.47 -21.76
C VAL A 91 -31.27 -16.94 -23.15
N LEU A 92 -30.53 -15.97 -23.69
CA LEU A 92 -30.79 -15.42 -25.02
C LEU A 92 -30.50 -16.44 -26.15
N VAL A 93 -29.48 -17.28 -25.99
CA VAL A 93 -29.15 -18.36 -26.94
C VAL A 93 -30.27 -19.38 -27.04
N LEU A 94 -30.88 -19.72 -25.90
CA LEU A 94 -31.97 -20.70 -25.82
C LEU A 94 -33.34 -20.11 -26.23
N SER A 95 -33.49 -18.78 -26.14
CA SER A 95 -34.72 -18.09 -26.51
C SER A 95 -34.98 -18.07 -28.03
N ARG A 96 -36.23 -17.78 -28.42
CA ARG A 96 -36.63 -17.47 -29.81
C ARG A 96 -36.18 -16.10 -30.32
N LEU A 97 -35.59 -15.27 -29.46
CA LEU A 97 -35.17 -13.93 -29.85
C LEU A 97 -34.06 -13.97 -30.90
N GLY A 98 -34.03 -12.96 -31.77
CA GLY A 98 -33.00 -12.84 -32.79
C GLY A 98 -31.59 -12.73 -32.19
N PRO A 99 -30.55 -13.15 -32.93
CA PRO A 99 -29.17 -13.21 -32.43
C PRO A 99 -28.61 -11.83 -32.04
N TYR A 100 -29.15 -10.74 -32.59
CA TYR A 100 -28.70 -9.37 -32.30
C TYR A 100 -28.90 -8.96 -30.83
N TRP A 101 -29.86 -9.54 -30.11
CA TRP A 101 -30.05 -9.25 -28.69
C TRP A 101 -28.87 -9.67 -27.82
N ARG A 102 -28.06 -10.64 -28.29
CA ARG A 102 -26.84 -11.10 -27.59
C ARG A 102 -25.75 -10.03 -27.55
N VAL A 103 -25.80 -9.04 -28.45
CA VAL A 103 -24.89 -7.88 -28.41
C VAL A 103 -25.10 -7.07 -27.13
N GLY A 104 -26.29 -7.11 -26.52
CA GLY A 104 -26.53 -6.49 -25.20
C GLY A 104 -25.64 -7.03 -24.09
N CYS A 105 -25.24 -8.31 -24.15
CA CYS A 105 -24.32 -8.92 -23.19
C CYS A 105 -22.91 -8.31 -23.26
N TRP A 106 -22.55 -7.65 -24.37
CA TRP A 106 -21.26 -6.99 -24.55
C TRP A 106 -20.94 -6.03 -23.40
N LEU A 107 -21.91 -5.19 -23.01
CA LEU A 107 -21.72 -4.17 -21.97
C LEU A 107 -21.39 -4.80 -20.62
N LEU A 108 -22.06 -5.91 -20.31
CA LEU A 108 -21.91 -6.60 -19.04
C LEU A 108 -20.56 -7.32 -18.95
N TRP A 109 -20.15 -7.99 -20.03
CA TRP A 109 -18.80 -8.58 -20.12
C TRP A 109 -17.71 -7.52 -20.15
N TRP A 110 -17.92 -6.42 -20.88
CA TRP A 110 -16.96 -5.33 -20.96
C TRP A 110 -16.67 -4.75 -19.58
N LEU A 111 -17.72 -4.43 -18.82
CA LEU A 111 -17.59 -3.93 -17.46
C LEU A 111 -16.92 -4.97 -16.54
N GLY A 112 -17.35 -6.23 -16.61
CA GLY A 112 -16.78 -7.31 -15.82
C GLY A 112 -15.28 -7.52 -16.06
N PHE A 113 -14.86 -7.65 -17.33
CA PHE A 113 -13.46 -7.83 -17.68
C PHE A 113 -12.62 -6.59 -17.38
N ALA A 114 -13.13 -5.37 -17.64
CA ALA A 114 -12.42 -4.14 -17.31
C ALA A 114 -12.12 -4.05 -15.81
N VAL A 115 -13.11 -4.35 -14.96
CA VAL A 115 -12.96 -4.40 -13.50
C VAL A 115 -11.94 -5.47 -13.08
N LEU A 116 -11.98 -6.67 -13.68
CA LEU A 116 -11.03 -7.75 -13.37
C LEU A 116 -9.59 -7.37 -13.72
N VAL A 117 -9.36 -6.80 -14.91
CA VAL A 117 -8.02 -6.39 -15.36
C VAL A 117 -7.49 -5.24 -14.48
N ALA A 118 -8.33 -4.27 -14.13
CA ALA A 118 -7.96 -3.18 -13.23
C ALA A 118 -7.63 -3.68 -11.82
N ALA A 119 -8.47 -4.57 -11.27
CA ALA A 119 -8.26 -5.17 -9.95
C ALA A 119 -7.01 -6.07 -9.91
N GLY A 120 -6.65 -6.70 -11.03
CA GLY A 120 -5.38 -7.43 -11.18
C GLY A 120 -4.14 -6.55 -10.89
N ARG A 121 -4.22 -5.26 -11.20
CA ARG A 121 -3.17 -4.26 -10.95
C ARG A 121 -3.38 -3.43 -9.67
N GLY A 122 -4.41 -3.73 -8.88
CA GLY A 122 -4.70 -3.01 -7.64
C GLY A 122 -5.31 -1.62 -7.84
N VAL A 123 -5.92 -1.36 -9.00
CA VAL A 123 -6.57 -0.09 -9.32
C VAL A 123 -8.08 -0.26 -9.26
N CYS A 124 -8.75 0.65 -8.58
CA CYS A 124 -10.22 0.76 -8.58
C CYS A 124 -10.62 1.90 -9.52
N LEU A 125 -11.45 1.60 -10.51
CA LEU A 125 -11.92 2.57 -11.52
C LEU A 125 -12.70 3.73 -10.87
N VAL A 126 -13.56 3.42 -9.89
CA VAL A 126 -14.36 4.43 -9.16
C VAL A 126 -13.46 5.43 -8.44
N LEU A 127 -12.42 4.95 -7.76
CA LEU A 127 -11.49 5.85 -7.05
C LEU A 127 -10.64 6.65 -8.01
N HIS A 128 -10.21 6.03 -9.10
CA HIS A 128 -9.45 6.70 -10.13
C HIS A 128 -10.25 7.87 -10.73
N TRP A 129 -11.52 7.65 -11.05
CA TRP A 129 -12.42 8.70 -11.52
C TRP A 129 -12.60 9.82 -10.49
N ALA A 130 -12.66 9.47 -9.20
CA ALA A 130 -12.70 10.45 -8.11
C ALA A 130 -11.35 11.16 -7.85
N GLY A 131 -10.27 10.83 -8.57
CA GLY A 131 -8.93 11.36 -8.32
C GLY A 131 -8.34 10.98 -6.95
N GLY A 132 -8.93 9.97 -6.29
CA GLY A 132 -8.64 9.59 -4.92
C GLY A 132 -7.93 8.25 -4.81
N ARG A 133 -7.24 8.05 -3.70
CA ARG A 133 -6.68 6.78 -3.24
C ARG A 133 -7.13 6.43 -1.84
N GLN A 134 -7.13 5.14 -1.50
CA GLN A 134 -7.39 4.77 -0.12
C GLN A 134 -6.23 5.19 0.79
N VAL A 135 -6.60 5.68 1.98
CA VAL A 135 -5.65 5.99 3.05
C VAL A 135 -4.94 4.71 3.47
N ARG A 136 -3.63 4.78 3.66
CA ARG A 136 -2.88 3.62 4.16
C ARG A 136 -3.14 3.47 5.66
N PRO A 137 -3.15 2.24 6.20
CA PRO A 137 -3.44 2.01 7.62
C PRO A 137 -2.58 2.83 8.58
N TRP A 138 -1.29 3.01 8.24
CA TRP A 138 -0.33 3.80 9.04
C TRP A 138 -0.45 5.32 8.84
N GLU A 139 -1.20 5.79 7.84
CA GLU A 139 -1.47 7.22 7.61
C GLU A 139 -2.62 7.70 8.52
N GLY A 140 -3.66 6.87 8.73
CA GLY A 140 -4.88 7.25 9.46
C GLY A 140 -4.76 7.36 10.99
N VAL A 141 -3.80 6.67 11.61
CA VAL A 141 -3.66 6.71 13.09
C VAL A 141 -3.26 8.09 13.62
N ALA A 142 -2.58 8.90 12.80
CA ALA A 142 -2.26 10.28 13.17
C ALA A 142 -3.51 11.17 13.33
N GLU A 143 -4.66 10.76 12.76
CA GLU A 143 -5.92 11.50 12.86
C GLU A 143 -6.80 10.99 14.02
N GLU A 144 -6.78 9.67 14.31
CA GLU A 144 -7.51 9.09 15.46
C GLU A 144 -6.92 9.56 16.80
N GLU A 145 -5.58 9.64 16.93
CA GLU A 145 -4.92 10.22 18.13
C GLU A 145 -5.27 11.69 18.33
N LYS A 146 -5.63 12.42 17.26
CA LYS A 146 -6.01 13.83 17.31
C LYS A 146 -7.45 14.03 17.80
N LYS A 147 -8.34 13.05 17.56
CA LYS A 147 -9.75 13.10 17.98
C LYS A 147 -9.99 12.55 19.38
N GLY A 148 -9.13 11.65 19.87
CA GLY A 148 -9.18 11.16 21.25
C GLY A 148 -8.42 12.04 22.26
N GLY A 149 -7.89 13.19 21.82
CA GLY A 149 -7.03 14.06 22.62
C GLY A 149 -7.73 15.18 23.37
N ASP A 150 -9.03 15.37 23.19
CA ASP A 150 -9.79 16.40 23.91
C ASP A 150 -10.42 15.88 25.22
N ASP A 151 -10.42 14.56 25.46
CA ASP A 151 -11.21 13.95 26.55
C ASP A 151 -10.38 13.18 27.61
N ASP A 152 -9.12 12.84 27.36
CA ASP A 152 -8.29 12.04 28.28
C ASP A 152 -6.98 12.77 28.65
N GLU A 153 -7.01 13.50 29.77
CA GLU A 153 -5.81 13.75 30.56
C GLU A 153 -5.23 12.42 31.07
N GLY A 154 -4.11 12.00 30.48
CA GLY A 154 -3.09 11.23 31.20
C GLY A 154 -2.95 9.75 30.85
N TRP A 155 -2.07 9.43 29.89
CA TRP A 155 -1.06 8.37 30.05
C TRP A 155 0.08 8.46 29.02
N TRP A 156 0.78 9.59 28.94
CA TRP A 156 2.13 9.61 28.39
C TRP A 156 3.11 9.77 29.55
N THR A 157 3.44 8.66 30.22
CA THR A 157 4.57 8.63 31.15
C THR A 157 5.85 8.90 30.36
N GLY A 158 6.25 10.16 30.31
CA GLY A 158 7.53 10.60 29.79
C GLY A 158 8.63 9.81 30.47
N HIS A 159 9.33 8.98 29.71
CA HIS A 159 10.63 8.51 30.14
C HIS A 159 11.55 9.73 30.19
N LYS A 160 11.80 10.24 31.40
CA LYS A 160 12.86 11.21 31.68
C LYS A 160 14.16 10.70 31.05
N ARG A 161 14.67 11.44 30.07
CA ARG A 161 16.09 11.35 29.70
C ARG A 161 16.89 11.68 30.96
N GLY A 162 17.70 10.75 31.42
CA GLY A 162 18.80 11.05 32.33
C GLY A 162 19.87 11.79 31.52
N ASP A 163 19.93 13.10 31.70
CA ASP A 163 20.90 13.96 31.04
C ASP A 163 22.30 13.71 31.59
N THR A 164 23.23 13.38 30.69
CA THR A 164 24.67 13.61 30.92
C THR A 164 25.00 14.96 30.27
N SER A 165 25.12 15.98 31.12
CA SER A 165 25.95 17.19 30.98
C SER A 165 26.40 17.62 29.57
N SER A 166 25.77 18.68 29.04
CA SER A 166 26.47 19.78 28.35
C SER A 166 25.55 21.00 28.15
N THR A 167 25.78 22.03 28.97
CA THR A 167 25.82 23.46 28.64
C THR A 167 24.82 24.05 27.62
N THR A 168 23.82 24.75 28.18
CA THR A 168 23.33 26.10 27.84
C THR A 168 23.50 26.62 26.41
N VAL A 169 22.37 26.82 25.72
CA VAL A 169 21.99 28.13 25.16
C VAL A 169 20.46 28.21 25.06
N SER A 170 19.90 29.17 25.79
CA SER A 170 18.49 29.54 25.75
C SER A 170 18.23 30.39 24.50
N SER A 171 17.25 30.02 23.69
CA SER A 171 16.67 30.93 22.69
C SER A 171 15.15 30.86 22.73
N ALA A 172 14.60 32.03 23.01
CA ALA A 172 13.21 32.43 23.11
C ALA A 172 12.21 31.67 22.23
N SER A 173 11.11 31.30 22.88
CA SER A 173 9.84 30.89 22.30
C SER A 173 9.19 32.05 21.56
N SER A 174 9.04 31.92 20.25
CA SER A 174 8.04 32.66 19.47
C SER A 174 7.01 31.67 18.95
N SER A 175 5.81 31.79 19.53
CA SER A 175 4.58 31.16 19.08
C SER A 175 4.26 31.64 17.66
N SER A 176 4.50 30.80 16.66
CA SER A 176 3.89 30.96 15.34
C SER A 176 3.02 29.75 15.03
N SER A 177 1.71 29.97 15.14
CA SER A 177 0.65 29.10 14.67
C SER A 177 0.75 28.97 13.14
N SER A 178 1.56 28.02 12.67
CA SER A 178 1.54 27.58 11.29
C SER A 178 0.82 26.24 11.22
N SER A 179 -0.37 26.26 10.63
CA SER A 179 -1.19 25.11 10.28
C SER A 179 -0.51 24.29 9.20
N SER A 180 0.57 23.60 9.58
CA SER A 180 1.19 22.59 8.74
C SER A 180 0.48 21.26 9.01
N THR A 181 -0.11 20.70 7.96
CA THR A 181 -0.64 19.35 7.85
C THR A 181 0.49 18.32 7.88
N ALA A 182 1.35 18.40 8.90
CA ALA A 182 2.29 17.36 9.26
C ALA A 182 1.64 16.51 10.36
N SER A 183 1.58 15.21 10.14
CA SER A 183 1.17 14.19 11.12
C SER A 183 1.60 14.59 12.55
N GLY A 184 0.64 14.75 13.47
CA GLY A 184 0.89 15.24 14.83
C GLY A 184 1.84 14.37 15.68
N VAL A 185 2.20 13.19 15.20
CA VAL A 185 3.26 12.37 15.78
C VAL A 185 4.58 12.69 15.08
N ASP A 186 5.46 13.39 15.79
CA ASP A 186 6.86 13.52 15.39
C ASP A 186 7.41 12.10 15.12
N PRO A 187 7.81 11.76 13.88
CA PRO A 187 8.34 10.44 13.56
C PRO A 187 9.54 10.07 14.43
N LEU A 188 10.27 11.05 14.98
CA LEU A 188 11.40 10.82 15.89
C LEU A 188 10.97 10.34 17.29
N ARG A 189 9.71 10.55 17.69
CA ARG A 189 9.16 10.02 18.95
C ARG A 189 8.79 8.54 18.85
N LYS A 190 8.53 8.02 17.65
CA LYS A 190 8.19 6.60 17.46
C LYS A 190 9.40 5.71 17.82
N PRO A 191 9.29 4.78 18.78
CA PRO A 191 10.41 3.91 19.18
C PRO A 191 10.99 3.11 18.01
N SER A 192 10.14 2.68 17.07
CA SER A 192 10.54 1.96 15.85
C SER A 192 11.35 2.83 14.87
N LEU A 193 11.21 4.15 14.88
CA LEU A 193 11.94 5.07 14.00
C LEU A 193 13.17 5.71 14.66
N GLN A 194 13.36 5.52 15.97
CA GLN A 194 14.58 5.97 16.66
C GLN A 194 15.83 5.23 16.15
N VAL A 195 16.94 5.95 15.99
CA VAL A 195 18.23 5.41 15.49
C VAL A 195 18.79 4.26 16.35
N PHE A 196 18.48 4.23 17.65
CA PHE A 196 18.89 3.16 18.56
C PHE A 196 17.69 2.60 19.32
N GLY A 197 16.58 2.39 18.62
CA GLY A 197 15.34 1.87 19.19
C GLY A 197 15.31 0.34 19.32
N PRO A 198 14.19 -0.22 19.83
CA PRO A 198 13.97 -1.67 19.86
C PRO A 198 13.98 -2.29 18.46
N ALA A 199 13.92 -3.62 18.41
CA ALA A 199 13.82 -4.36 17.15
C ALA A 199 12.68 -3.82 16.27
N ASN A 200 12.91 -3.78 14.95
CA ASN A 200 11.91 -3.28 14.00
C ASN A 200 10.78 -4.32 13.86
N ASP A 201 9.76 -4.19 14.71
CA ASP A 201 8.62 -5.09 14.77
C ASP A 201 7.33 -4.31 14.50
N TYR A 202 6.81 -4.45 13.29
CA TYR A 202 5.59 -3.79 12.85
C TYR A 202 4.33 -4.39 13.51
N SER A 203 4.42 -5.57 14.13
CA SER A 203 3.26 -6.25 14.75
C SER A 203 2.74 -5.57 16.01
N ARG A 204 3.60 -4.78 16.66
CA ARG A 204 3.29 -4.04 17.89
C ARG A 204 2.70 -2.66 17.63
N GLU A 205 2.74 -2.20 16.38
CA GLU A 205 2.27 -0.88 15.99
C GLU A 205 0.74 -0.78 16.14
N LEU A 206 0.28 0.36 16.67
CA LEU A 206 -1.15 0.59 16.96
C LEU A 206 -2.01 0.49 15.70
N TRP A 207 -1.53 1.04 14.58
CA TRP A 207 -2.25 0.97 13.31
C TRP A 207 -2.52 -0.46 12.84
N MET A 208 -1.67 -1.44 13.20
CA MET A 208 -1.94 -2.83 12.85
C MET A 208 -3.11 -3.38 13.67
N LYS A 209 -3.16 -3.08 14.97
CA LYS A 209 -4.25 -3.49 15.86
C LYS A 209 -5.57 -2.90 15.37
N SER A 210 -5.61 -1.58 15.17
CA SER A 210 -6.79 -0.89 14.63
C SER A 210 -7.22 -1.45 13.28
N TYR A 211 -6.27 -1.71 12.37
CA TYR A 211 -6.60 -2.29 11.05
C TYR A 211 -7.13 -3.73 11.13
N ARG A 212 -6.61 -4.53 12.05
CA ARG A 212 -7.07 -5.91 12.29
C ARG A 212 -8.47 -5.94 12.89
N GLU A 213 -8.79 -5.00 13.77
CA GLU A 213 -10.12 -4.86 14.38
C GLU A 213 -11.18 -4.35 13.40
N LYS A 214 -10.80 -3.57 12.38
CA LYS A 214 -11.74 -3.15 11.32
C LYS A 214 -12.34 -4.37 10.61
N GLY A 215 -13.68 -4.45 10.56
CA GLY A 215 -14.41 -5.45 9.77
C GLY A 215 -14.16 -5.32 8.26
N VAL A 216 -14.37 -6.41 7.49
CA VAL A 216 -14.03 -6.48 6.06
C VAL A 216 -14.74 -5.39 5.24
N MET A 217 -16.03 -5.15 5.48
CA MET A 217 -16.78 -4.11 4.74
C MET A 217 -16.25 -2.70 5.03
N ARG A 218 -15.91 -2.40 6.29
CA ARG A 218 -15.28 -1.13 6.66
C ARG A 218 -13.91 -0.96 5.99
N ARG A 219 -13.17 -2.06 5.77
CA ARG A 219 -11.91 -2.01 4.99
C ARG A 219 -12.18 -1.78 3.49
N VAL A 220 -13.23 -2.34 2.91
CA VAL A 220 -13.56 -2.12 1.49
C VAL A 220 -13.86 -0.64 1.23
N PHE A 221 -14.67 -0.03 2.11
CA PHE A 221 -15.10 1.37 2.05
C PHE A 221 -14.32 2.27 3.01
N ASP A 222 -13.02 2.03 3.14
CA ASP A 222 -12.12 2.87 3.96
C ASP A 222 -11.97 4.27 3.35
N GLU A 223 -11.50 5.20 4.17
CA GLU A 223 -11.33 6.62 3.82
C GLU A 223 -10.42 6.82 2.60
N THR A 224 -10.70 7.89 1.85
CA THR A 224 -10.00 8.23 0.60
C THR A 224 -9.36 9.60 0.67
N VAL A 225 -8.13 9.71 0.17
CA VAL A 225 -7.34 10.95 0.07
C VAL A 225 -6.99 11.20 -1.39
N VAL A 226 -6.96 12.47 -1.79
CA VAL A 226 -6.63 12.89 -3.16
C VAL A 226 -5.19 12.51 -3.52
N VAL A 227 -4.99 12.03 -4.75
CA VAL A 227 -3.66 11.71 -5.26
C VAL A 227 -2.87 13.00 -5.51
N GLN A 228 -1.85 13.26 -4.67
CA GLN A 228 -1.03 14.47 -4.77
C GLN A 228 -0.04 14.46 -5.95
N ASN A 229 0.48 13.27 -6.31
CA ASN A 229 1.54 13.15 -7.31
C ASN A 229 0.97 12.95 -8.73
N LYS A 230 1.19 13.94 -9.61
CA LYS A 230 0.76 13.88 -11.02
C LYS A 230 1.36 12.71 -11.81
N GLY A 231 2.61 12.34 -11.54
CA GLY A 231 3.25 11.21 -12.19
C GLY A 231 2.60 9.87 -11.83
N LEU A 232 2.11 9.75 -10.60
CA LEU A 232 1.35 8.58 -10.17
C LEU A 232 -0.01 8.50 -10.86
N ALA A 233 -0.71 9.63 -10.97
CA ALA A 233 -1.98 9.75 -11.67
C ALA A 233 -1.84 9.35 -13.15
N SER A 234 -0.84 9.89 -13.86
CA SER A 234 -0.56 9.53 -15.26
C SER A 234 -0.30 8.02 -15.45
N TRP A 235 0.36 7.38 -14.50
CA TRP A 235 0.58 5.93 -14.55
C TRP A 235 -0.73 5.15 -14.34
N GLN A 236 -1.60 5.63 -13.45
CA GLN A 236 -2.93 5.07 -13.25
C GLN A 236 -3.82 5.25 -14.48
N ASP A 237 -3.80 6.42 -15.14
CA ASP A 237 -4.54 6.68 -16.39
C ASP A 237 -4.23 5.62 -17.45
N ARG A 238 -2.93 5.35 -17.66
CA ARG A 238 -2.47 4.32 -18.61
C ARG A 238 -2.96 2.93 -18.24
N THR A 239 -2.98 2.62 -16.94
CA THR A 239 -3.46 1.33 -16.43
C THR A 239 -4.96 1.18 -16.65
N VAL A 240 -5.73 2.25 -16.43
CA VAL A 240 -7.17 2.27 -16.65
C VAL A 240 -7.48 2.13 -18.13
N LEU A 241 -6.83 2.90 -19.00
CA LEU A 241 -6.97 2.77 -20.45
C LEU A 241 -6.67 1.33 -20.91
N PHE A 242 -5.56 0.76 -20.45
CA PHE A 242 -5.21 -0.63 -20.74
C PHE A 242 -6.31 -1.61 -20.28
N SER A 243 -6.88 -1.41 -19.09
CA SER A 243 -7.95 -2.28 -18.57
C SER A 243 -9.23 -2.19 -19.39
N LEU A 244 -9.61 -0.99 -19.86
CA LEU A 244 -10.80 -0.78 -20.69
C LEU A 244 -10.62 -1.39 -22.07
N LEU A 245 -9.42 -1.27 -22.66
CA LEU A 245 -9.11 -1.85 -23.96
C LEU A 245 -9.08 -3.39 -23.92
N TRP A 246 -8.41 -3.99 -22.94
CA TRP A 246 -8.39 -5.45 -22.80
C TRP A 246 -9.73 -6.02 -22.37
N GLY A 247 -10.47 -5.30 -21.52
CA GLY A 247 -11.85 -5.65 -21.21
C GLY A 247 -12.73 -5.63 -22.45
N GLY A 248 -12.54 -4.61 -23.31
CA GLY A 248 -13.23 -4.46 -24.58
C GLY A 248 -12.93 -5.61 -25.53
N ALA A 249 -11.66 -5.93 -25.73
CA ALA A 249 -11.21 -7.03 -26.56
C ALA A 249 -11.74 -8.40 -26.08
N GLY A 250 -11.75 -8.64 -24.76
CA GLY A 250 -12.33 -9.86 -24.19
C GLY A 250 -13.84 -9.95 -24.42
N ALA A 251 -14.57 -8.85 -24.19
CA ALA A 251 -16.01 -8.79 -24.41
C ALA A 251 -16.38 -8.95 -25.90
N THR A 252 -15.66 -8.29 -26.81
CA THR A 252 -15.90 -8.43 -28.25
C THR A 252 -15.68 -9.85 -28.72
N ALA A 253 -14.57 -10.49 -28.32
CA ALA A 253 -14.31 -11.88 -28.64
C ALA A 253 -15.46 -12.80 -28.19
N LEU A 254 -15.95 -12.62 -26.96
CA LEU A 254 -17.02 -13.45 -26.40
C LEU A 254 -18.36 -13.20 -27.10
N THR A 255 -18.68 -11.95 -27.45
CA THR A 255 -19.88 -11.65 -28.26
C THR A 255 -19.82 -12.23 -29.66
N VAL A 256 -18.67 -12.17 -30.34
CA VAL A 256 -18.52 -12.76 -31.68
C VAL A 256 -18.75 -14.26 -31.61
N VAL A 257 -18.16 -14.95 -30.63
CA VAL A 257 -18.40 -16.38 -30.40
C VAL A 257 -19.88 -16.65 -30.16
N SER A 258 -20.54 -15.89 -29.29
CA SER A 258 -21.96 -16.05 -28.99
C SER A 258 -22.84 -15.85 -30.25
N LEU A 259 -22.52 -14.90 -31.13
CA LEU A 259 -23.29 -14.67 -32.36
C LEU A 259 -23.23 -15.84 -33.35
N PHE A 260 -22.14 -16.63 -33.34
CA PHE A 260 -22.03 -17.83 -34.18
C PHE A 260 -22.76 -19.06 -33.61
N VAL A 261 -23.22 -19.02 -32.36
CA VAL A 261 -23.98 -20.12 -31.77
C VAL A 261 -25.40 -20.15 -32.34
N PRO A 262 -25.87 -21.25 -32.95
CA PRO A 262 -27.24 -21.34 -33.48
C PRO A 262 -28.27 -21.19 -32.35
N SER A 263 -29.45 -20.65 -32.68
CA SER A 263 -30.54 -20.50 -31.69
C SER A 263 -31.16 -21.86 -31.36
N GLY A 264 -31.26 -22.17 -30.06
CA GLY A 264 -31.82 -23.44 -29.58
C GLY A 264 -33.34 -23.52 -29.67
N ARG A 265 -34.03 -22.37 -29.71
CA ARG A 265 -35.51 -22.24 -29.79
C ARG A 265 -36.27 -23.09 -28.75
N LEU A 266 -35.76 -23.18 -27.52
CA LEU A 266 -36.38 -23.98 -26.46
C LEU A 266 -37.61 -23.28 -25.84
N PHE A 267 -37.60 -21.95 -25.79
CA PHE A 267 -38.70 -21.13 -25.26
C PHE A 267 -38.87 -19.86 -26.06
#